data_AF-A0A2V6EIQ9-F1
#
_entry.id   AF-A0A2V6EIQ9-F1
#
_cell.length_a   1.000
_cell.length_b   1.000
_cell.length_c   1.000
_cell.angle_alpha   90.00
_cell.angle_beta   90.00
_cell.angle_gamma   90.00
#
_symmetry.space_group_name_H-M   'P 1'
#
loop_
_entity.id
_entity.type
_entity.pdbx_description
1 polymer ?
#
loop_
_entity_poly.entity_id
_entity_poly.type
_entity_poly.pdbx_seq_one_letter_code
_entity_poly.pdbx_strand_id
1 'polypeptide(L)' 'MESMVKDHQADLAEFQKEAQSGTDPDVKAFAAKGAKMVTAHLKLAQETQSKLK' A
#
# COMPACT_ATOMS: atom_id res chain seq x y z
N MET A 1 -16.11 -1.92 -2.09
CA MET A 1 -14.96 -1.03 -1.83
C MET A 1 -14.31 -1.26 -0.48
N GLU A 2 -15.06 -1.63 0.55
CA GLU A 2 -14.51 -1.92 1.89
C GLU A 2 -13.38 -2.96 1.88
N SER A 3 -13.57 -4.09 1.19
CA SER A 3 -12.51 -5.10 1.04
C SER A 3 -11.27 -4.53 0.35
N MET A 4 -11.42 -3.72 -0.71
CA MET A 4 -10.29 -3.11 -1.41
C MET A 4 -9.51 -2.15 -0.51
N VAL A 5 -10.19 -1.34 0.30
CA VAL A 5 -9.53 -0.45 1.27
C VAL A 5 -8.75 -1.27 2.30
N LYS A 6 -9.35 -2.34 2.83
CA LYS A 6 -8.70 -3.22 3.80
C LYS A 6 -7.46 -3.91 3.22
N ASP A 7 -7.55 -4.44 2.00
CA ASP A 7 -6.45 -5.11 1.33
C ASP A 7 -5.30 -4.15 1.07
N HIS A 8 -5.57 -2.95 0.54
CA HIS A 8 -4.53 -1.95 0.29
C HIS A 8 -3.86 -1.43 1.58
N GLN A 9 -4.56 -1.44 2.72
CA GLN A 9 -3.96 -1.13 4.02
C GLN A 9 -2.98 -2.22 4.47
N ALA A 10 -3.33 -3.50 4.27
CA ALA A 10 -2.46 -4.63 4.58
C ALA A 10 -1.22 -4.62 3.68
N ASP A 11 -1.42 -4.47 2.36
CA ASP A 11 -0.33 -4.37 1.40
C ASP A 11 0.62 -3.22 1.77
N LEU A 12 0.09 -2.03 2.09
CA LEU A 12 0.92 -0.90 2.46
C LEU A 12 1.80 -1.21 3.68
N ALA A 13 1.27 -1.92 4.68
CA ALA A 13 2.04 -2.32 5.85
C ALA A 13 3.15 -3.32 5.49
N GLU A 14 2.87 -4.28 4.61
CA GLU A 14 3.87 -5.26 4.13
C GLU A 14 4.97 -4.60 3.30
N PHE A 15 4.60 -3.72 2.37
CA PHE A 15 5.56 -2.94 1.58
C PHE A 15 6.44 -2.04 2.45
N GLN A 16 5.88 -1.39 3.47
CA GLN A 16 6.66 -0.57 4.41
C GLN A 16 7.60 -1.42 5.26
N LYS A 17 7.14 -2.59 5.72
CA LYS A 17 7.97 -3.53 6.47
C LYS A 17 9.16 -3.99 5.63
N GLU A 18 8.93 -4.44 4.41
CA GLU A 18 10.00 -4.90 3.52
C GLU A 18 10.98 -3.77 3.19
N ALA A 19 10.48 -2.56 2.90
CA ALA A 19 11.34 -1.40 2.64
C ALA A 19 12.27 -1.05 3.81
N GLN A 20 11.81 -1.27 5.05
CA GLN A 20 12.57 -0.93 6.26
C GLN A 20 13.49 -2.08 6.71
N SER A 21 12.96 -3.29 6.84
CA SER A 21 13.63 -4.43 7.46
C SER A 21 14.14 -5.50 6.49
N GLY A 22 13.86 -5.35 5.18
CA GLY A 22 14.35 -6.26 4.15
C GLY A 22 15.87 -6.34 4.11
N THR A 23 16.40 -7.44 3.57
CA THR A 23 17.84 -7.71 3.49
C THR A 23 18.39 -7.51 2.09
N ASP A 24 17.59 -7.81 1.06
CA ASP A 24 17.99 -7.60 -0.33
C ASP A 24 17.81 -6.12 -0.74
N PRO A 25 18.88 -5.42 -1.15
CA PRO A 25 18.81 -3.99 -1.43
C PRO A 25 17.87 -3.63 -2.59
N ASP A 26 17.77 -4.49 -3.61
CA ASP A 26 16.91 -4.26 -4.76
C ASP A 26 15.44 -4.48 -4.38
N VAL A 27 15.16 -5.50 -3.57
CA VAL A 27 13.82 -5.75 -3.03
C VAL A 27 13.37 -4.61 -2.13
N LYS A 28 14.24 -4.08 -1.25
CA LYS A 28 13.91 -2.90 -0.44
C LYS A 28 13.57 -1.68 -1.29
N ALA A 29 14.34 -1.43 -2.33
CA ALA A 29 14.12 -0.31 -3.24
C ALA A 29 12.79 -0.46 -3.99
N PHE A 30 12.51 -1.67 -4.48
CA PHE A 30 11.22 -2.02 -5.07
C PHE A 30 10.08 -1.80 -4.06
N ALA A 31 10.24 -2.27 -2.83
CA ALA A 31 9.22 -2.17 -1.79
C ALA A 31 8.94 -0.70 -1.42
N ALA A 32 9.97 0.13 -1.31
CA ALA A 32 9.83 1.56 -1.07
C ALA A 32 9.09 2.29 -2.21
N LYS A 33 9.33 1.90 -3.47
CA LYS A 33 8.59 2.43 -4.63
C LYS A 33 7.15 1.92 -4.64
N GLY A 34 6.93 0.65 -4.35
CA GLY A 34 5.62 0.01 -4.24
C GLY A 34 4.75 0.68 -3.17
N ALA A 35 5.31 0.92 -1.98
CA ALA A 35 4.62 1.61 -0.89
C ALA A 35 4.03 2.97 -1.31
N LYS A 36 4.75 3.74 -2.13
CA LYS A 36 4.26 5.02 -2.67
C LYS A 36 3.04 4.83 -3.59
N MET A 37 3.07 3.81 -4.45
CA MET A 37 1.96 3.49 -5.35
C MET A 37 0.74 2.99 -4.58
N VAL A 38 0.92 2.05 -3.64
CA VAL A 38 -0.16 1.50 -2.82
C VAL A 38 -0.80 2.61 -1.96
N THR A 39 -0.01 3.56 -1.45
CA THR A 39 -0.55 4.73 -0.74
C THR A 39 -1.48 5.56 -1.64
N ALA A 40 -1.08 5.81 -2.89
CA ALA A 40 -1.91 6.56 -3.84
C ALA A 40 -3.21 5.81 -4.18
N HIS A 41 -3.12 4.50 -4.42
CA HIS A 41 -4.28 3.66 -4.68
C HIS A 41 -5.23 3.59 -3.48
N LEU A 42 -4.69 3.44 -2.25
CA LEU A 42 -5.47 3.41 -1.02
C LEU A 42 -6.28 4.70 -0.85
N LYS A 43 -5.67 5.86 -1.11
CA LYS A 43 -6.36 7.15 -1.07
C LYS A 43 -7.55 7.18 -2.04
N LEU A 44 -7.35 6.77 -3.29
CA LEU A 44 -8.41 6.71 -4.29
C LEU A 44 -9.52 5.72 -3.90
N ALA A 45 -9.16 4.57 -3.32
CA ALA A 45 -10.11 3.57 -2.84
C ALA A 45 -10.97 4.11 -1.68
N GLN A 46 -10.36 4.84 -0.73
CA GLN A 46 -11.05 5.50 0.38
C GLN A 46 -12.01 6.60 -0.12
N GLU A 47 -11.55 7.45 -1.05
CA GLU A 47 -12.37 8.49 -1.68
C GLU A 47 -13.57 7.89 -2.44
N THR A 48 -13.35 6.78 -3.15
CA THR A 48 -14.42 6.10 -3.88
C THR A 48 -15.41 5.45 -2.92
N GLN A 49 -14.93 4.77 -1.87
CA GLN A 49 -15.78 4.19 -0.84
C GLN A 49 -16.68 5.24 -0.15
N SER A 50 -16.13 6.41 0.15
CA SER A 50 -16.88 7.49 0.81
C SER A 50 -17.96 8.09 -0.07
N LYS A 51 -17.84 8.00 -1.40
CA LYS A 51 -18.89 8.40 -2.36
C LYS A 51 -19.99 7.36 -2.58
N LEU A 52 -19.75 6.11 -2.17
CA LEU A 52 -20.72 5.01 -2.29
C LEU A 52 -21.59 4.83 -1.04
N LYS A 53 -21.25 5.52 0.05
CA LYS A 53 -22.04 5.57 1.28
C LYS A 53 -23.01 6.74 1.23
#